data_AF-A0A2K4XBH8-F1
#
_entry.id   AF-A0A2K4XBH8-F1
#
_cell.length_a   1.000
_cell.length_b   1.000
_cell.length_c   1.000
_cell.angle_alpha   90.00
_cell.angle_beta   90.00
_cell.angle_gamma   90.00
#
_symmetry.space_group_name_H-M   'P 1'
#
loop_
_entity.id
_entity.type
_entity.pdbx_description
1 polymer ?
#
loop_
_entity_poly.entity_id
_entity_poly.type
_entity_poly.pdbx_seq_one_letter_code
_entity_poly.pdbx_strand_id
1 'polypeptide(L)'
;MGQSLSVKAEHIHALLNNIEALVQSNKADEAKPIMDTLNSELKSWCESDTPPNTQELETIQAVINAISKQAIAAKNESSKAIIKQKKSGKAISAYKSV
;
A
#
# COMPACT_ATOMS: atom_id res chain seq x y z
N MET A 1 -28.98 -4.06 -0.77
CA MET A 1 -28.79 -4.30 -2.21
C MET A 1 -27.30 -4.52 -2.41
N GLY A 2 -26.86 -5.77 -2.61
CA GLY A 2 -25.45 -6.08 -2.84
C GLY A 2 -25.14 -5.85 -4.31
N GLN A 3 -24.45 -4.77 -4.61
CA GLN A 3 -24.04 -4.45 -5.97
C GLN A 3 -22.87 -5.36 -6.34
N SER A 4 -23.09 -6.28 -7.28
CA SER A 4 -22.01 -7.06 -7.86
C SER A 4 -21.04 -6.11 -8.56
N LEU A 5 -19.80 -6.07 -8.06
CA LEU A 5 -18.69 -5.38 -8.71
C LEU A 5 -18.42 -6.05 -10.07
N SER A 6 -18.01 -5.26 -11.06
CA SER A 6 -17.59 -5.83 -12.34
C SER A 6 -16.40 -6.77 -12.12
N VAL A 7 -16.24 -7.82 -12.93
CA VAL A 7 -15.08 -8.74 -12.82
C VAL A 7 -13.75 -7.97 -12.81
N LYS A 8 -13.67 -6.87 -13.57
CA LYS A 8 -12.49 -5.99 -13.59
C LYS A 8 -12.32 -5.22 -12.28
N ALA A 9 -13.41 -4.76 -11.66
CA ALA A 9 -13.38 -4.12 -10.36
C ALA A 9 -12.94 -5.08 -9.25
N GLU A 10 -13.43 -6.32 -9.26
CA GLU A 10 -12.98 -7.37 -8.33
C GLU A 10 -11.47 -7.65 -8.47
N HIS A 11 -10.99 -7.71 -9.72
CA HIS A 11 -9.56 -7.88 -9.99
C HIS A 11 -8.72 -6.71 -9.46
N ILE A 12 -9.14 -5.46 -9.72
CA ILE A 12 -8.50 -4.26 -9.19
C ILE A 12 -8.48 -4.26 -7.65
N HIS A 13 -9.59 -4.64 -7.02
CA HIS A 13 -9.67 -4.77 -5.57
C HIS A 13 -8.71 -5.84 -5.02
N ALA A 14 -8.56 -6.97 -5.70
CA ALA A 14 -7.60 -8.00 -5.31
C ALA A 14 -6.14 -7.48 -5.39
N LEU A 15 -5.80 -6.71 -6.43
CA LEU A 15 -4.49 -6.06 -6.54
C LEU A 15 -4.25 -5.07 -5.39
N LEU A 16 -5.25 -4.26 -5.05
CA LEU A 16 -5.20 -3.31 -3.94
C LEU A 16 -5.00 -4.02 -2.58
N ASN A 17 -5.74 -5.10 -2.32
CA ASN A 17 -5.61 -5.91 -1.10
C ASN A 17 -4.20 -6.52 -0.98
N ASN A 18 -3.61 -6.98 -2.10
CA ASN A 18 -2.24 -7.49 -2.10
C ASN A 18 -1.23 -6.39 -1.77
N ILE A 19 -1.39 -5.19 -2.31
CA ILE A 19 -0.53 -4.04 -1.99
C ILE A 19 -0.67 -3.69 -0.51
N GLU A 20 -1.88 -3.66 0.03
CA GLU A 20 -2.13 -3.40 1.45
C GLU A 20 -1.41 -4.42 2.35
N ALA A 21 -1.54 -5.71 2.06
CA ALA A 21 -0.89 -6.77 2.83
C ALA A 21 0.64 -6.65 2.82
N LEU A 22 1.24 -6.25 1.68
CA LEU A 22 2.67 -6.03 1.56
C LEU A 22 3.14 -4.80 2.33
N VAL A 23 2.35 -3.72 2.31
CA VAL A 23 2.61 -2.51 3.11
C VAL A 23 2.59 -2.85 4.61
N GLN A 24 1.58 -3.60 5.06
CA GLN A 24 1.48 -4.03 6.46
C GLN A 24 2.60 -5.00 6.87
N SER A 25 3.09 -5.81 5.92
CA SER A 25 4.21 -6.73 6.15
C SER A 25 5.59 -6.08 6.02
N ASN A 26 5.67 -4.75 5.85
CA ASN A 26 6.90 -3.98 5.63
C ASN A 26 7.74 -4.51 4.43
N LYS A 27 7.04 -5.02 3.41
CA LYS A 27 7.59 -5.58 2.15
C LYS A 27 7.29 -4.66 0.97
N ALA A 28 7.59 -3.36 1.13
CA ALA A 28 7.25 -2.33 0.15
C ALA A 28 7.92 -2.56 -1.22
N ASP A 29 9.13 -3.12 -1.26
CA ASP A 29 9.83 -3.46 -2.50
C ASP A 29 9.08 -4.49 -3.35
N GLU A 30 8.40 -5.45 -2.70
CA GLU A 30 7.60 -6.48 -3.37
C GLU A 30 6.26 -5.92 -3.91
N ALA A 31 5.80 -4.78 -3.39
CA ALA A 31 4.56 -4.13 -3.85
C ALA A 31 4.72 -3.40 -5.19
N LYS A 32 5.95 -3.01 -5.55
CA LYS A 32 6.26 -2.23 -6.76
C LYS A 32 5.75 -2.86 -8.07
N PRO A 33 5.99 -4.15 -8.38
CA PRO A 33 5.44 -4.77 -9.59
C PRO A 33 3.91 -4.84 -9.60
N ILE A 34 3.29 -5.00 -8.42
CA ILE A 34 1.83 -5.05 -8.29
C ILE A 34 1.21 -3.67 -8.51
N MET A 35 1.87 -2.61 -8.04
CA MET A 35 1.46 -1.22 -8.31
C MET A 35 1.55 -0.87 -9.79
N ASP A 36 2.58 -1.32 -10.49
CA ASP A 36 2.73 -1.11 -11.94
C ASP A 36 1.61 -1.83 -12.72
N THR A 37 1.35 -3.09 -12.33
CA THR A 37 0.23 -3.90 -12.86
C THR A 37 -1.11 -3.21 -12.62
N LEU A 38 -1.36 -2.73 -11.39
CA LEU A 38 -2.57 -2.00 -11.02
C LEU A 38 -2.77 -0.75 -11.89
N ASN A 39 -1.70 0.03 -12.11
CA ASN A 39 -1.78 1.25 -12.91
C ASN A 39 -2.09 0.93 -14.39
N SER A 40 -1.45 -0.09 -14.94
CA SER A 40 -1.73 -0.57 -16.30
C SER A 40 -3.18 -1.05 -16.44
N GLU A 41 -3.66 -1.84 -15.48
CA GLU A 41 -5.02 -2.39 -15.49
C GLU A 41 -6.09 -1.31 -15.33
N LEU A 42 -5.86 -0.31 -14.45
CA LEU A 42 -6.75 0.85 -14.28
C LEU A 42 -6.82 1.68 -15.56
N LYS A 43 -5.67 1.94 -16.18
CA LYS A 43 -5.61 2.70 -17.43
C LYS A 43 -6.33 1.96 -18.56
N SER A 44 -6.03 0.67 -18.73
CA SER A 44 -6.70 -0.18 -19.71
C SER A 44 -8.20 -0.26 -19.47
N TRP A 45 -8.64 -0.33 -18.21
CA TRP A 45 -10.07 -0.34 -17.88
C TRP A 45 -10.75 0.98 -18.24
N CYS A 46 -10.10 2.10 -17.97
CA CYS A 46 -10.61 3.44 -18.31
C CYS A 46 -10.71 3.64 -19.84
N GLU A 47 -9.79 3.05 -20.60
CA GLU A 47 -9.76 3.09 -22.07
C GLU A 47 -10.60 1.99 -22.74
N SER A 48 -11.21 1.08 -21.96
CA SER A 48 -12.01 -0.03 -22.48
C SER A 48 -13.42 0.40 -22.88
N ASP A 49 -14.09 -0.46 -23.64
CA ASP A 49 -15.50 -0.29 -24.05
C ASP A 49 -16.47 -0.28 -22.84
N THR A 50 -16.04 -0.85 -21.71
CA THR A 50 -16.77 -0.87 -20.43
C THR A 50 -15.96 -0.16 -19.34
N PRO A 51 -15.92 1.18 -19.33
CA PRO A 51 -15.18 1.94 -18.33
C PRO A 51 -15.79 1.79 -16.93
N PRO A 52 -15.01 2.02 -15.87
CA PRO A 52 -15.50 1.98 -14.49
C PRO A 52 -16.56 3.05 -14.26
N ASN A 53 -17.60 2.70 -13.50
CA ASN A 53 -18.60 3.68 -13.09
C ASN A 53 -18.08 4.57 -11.94
N THR A 54 -18.76 5.68 -11.68
CA THR A 54 -18.38 6.64 -10.63
C THR A 54 -18.22 5.99 -9.26
N GLN A 55 -19.14 5.10 -8.87
CA GLN A 55 -19.07 4.45 -7.56
C GLN A 55 -17.87 3.50 -7.46
N GLU A 56 -17.56 2.75 -8.52
CA GLU A 56 -16.36 1.91 -8.59
C GLU A 56 -15.09 2.76 -8.47
N LEU A 57 -15.02 3.88 -9.19
CA LEU A 57 -13.90 4.82 -9.10
C LEU A 57 -13.73 5.41 -7.69
N GLU A 58 -14.82 5.85 -7.06
CA GLU A 58 -14.80 6.40 -5.70
C GLU A 58 -14.34 5.34 -4.68
N THR A 59 -14.82 4.11 -4.83
CA THR A 59 -14.42 2.99 -3.96
C THR A 59 -12.93 2.69 -4.11
N ILE A 60 -12.43 2.58 -5.34
CA ILE A 60 -11.01 2.34 -5.64
C ILE A 60 -10.15 3.49 -5.09
N GLN A 61 -10.58 4.73 -5.28
CA GLN A 61 -9.87 5.90 -4.80
C GLN A 61 -9.81 5.95 -3.26
N ALA A 62 -10.88 5.56 -2.57
CA ALA A 62 -10.92 5.47 -1.12
C ALA A 62 -9.91 4.42 -0.60
N VAL A 63 -9.85 3.25 -1.24
CA VAL A 63 -8.91 2.18 -0.89
C VAL A 63 -7.46 2.62 -1.13
N ILE A 64 -7.15 3.24 -2.28
CA ILE A 64 -5.81 3.78 -2.57
C ILE A 64 -5.39 4.81 -1.50
N ASN A 65 -6.30 5.71 -1.11
CA ASN A 65 -6.02 6.70 -0.08
C ASN A 65 -5.76 6.07 1.29
N ALA A 66 -6.49 5.02 1.65
CA ALA A 66 -6.29 4.27 2.89
C ALA A 66 -4.92 3.58 2.91
N ILE A 67 -4.55 2.89 1.82
CA ILE A 67 -3.24 2.22 1.68
C ILE A 67 -2.11 3.25 1.73
N SER A 68 -2.26 4.39 1.06
CA SER A 68 -1.27 5.48 1.09
C SER A 68 -1.02 6.00 2.51
N LYS A 69 -2.10 6.23 3.29
CA LYS A 69 -1.99 6.62 4.70
C LYS A 69 -1.27 5.56 5.54
N GLN A 70 -1.59 4.28 5.34
CA GLN A 70 -0.93 3.16 6.02
C GLN A 70 0.56 3.09 5.69
N ALA A 71 0.94 3.25 4.41
CA ALA A 71 2.34 3.24 3.99
C ALA A 71 3.15 4.39 4.61
N ILE A 72 2.56 5.58 4.71
CA ILE A 72 3.18 6.73 5.39
C ILE A 72 3.34 6.46 6.89
N ALA A 73 2.33 5.88 7.53
CA ALA A 73 2.39 5.51 8.94
C ALA A 73 3.50 4.48 9.21
N ALA A 74 3.56 3.40 8.41
CA ALA A 74 4.59 2.36 8.50
C ALA A 74 6.00 2.95 8.31
N LYS A 75 6.19 3.85 7.34
CA LYS A 75 7.47 4.57 7.16
C LYS A 75 7.85 5.40 8.39
N ASN A 76 6.89 6.09 9.00
CA ASN A 76 7.13 6.90 10.19
C ASN A 76 7.49 6.03 11.41
N GLU A 77 6.85 4.87 11.57
CA GLU A 77 7.18 3.91 12.63
C GLU A 77 8.58 3.30 12.43
N SER A 78 8.91 2.87 11.21
CA SER A 78 10.25 2.39 10.85
C SER A 78 11.32 3.46 11.13
N SER A 79 11.04 4.72 10.79
CA SER A 79 11.95 5.85 11.09
C SER A 79 12.16 6.05 12.60
N LYS A 80 11.10 5.96 13.40
CA LYS A 80 11.19 6.03 14.87
C LYS A 80 12.00 4.86 15.45
N ALA A 81 11.80 3.64 14.95
CA ALA A 81 12.51 2.45 15.39
C ALA A 81 14.03 2.56 15.13
N ILE A 82 14.42 3.04 13.94
CA ILE A 82 15.84 3.28 13.58
C ILE A 82 16.47 4.32 14.52
N ILE A 83 15.76 5.41 14.81
CA ILE A 83 16.26 6.46 15.74
C ILE A 83 16.43 5.90 17.15
N LYS A 84 15.47 5.10 17.63
CA LYS A 84 15.55 4.44 18.94
C LYS A 84 16.73 3.47 19.00
N GLN A 85 16.92 2.64 17.97
CA GLN A 85 18.05 1.71 17.87
C GLN A 85 19.40 2.45 17.87
N LYS A 86 19.55 3.57 17.15
CA LYS A 86 20.78 4.38 17.17
C LYS A 86 21.06 4.96 18.56
N LYS A 87 20.03 5.42 19.29
CA LYS A 87 20.18 5.91 20.68
C LYS A 87 20.58 4.77 21.63
N SER A 88 19.95 3.60 21.51
CA SER A 88 20.29 2.40 22.29
C SER A 88 21.73 1.92 22.00
N GLY A 89 22.15 1.93 20.74
CA GLY A 89 23.52 1.57 20.34
C GLY A 89 24.57 2.50 20.96
N LYS A 90 24.33 3.82 20.95
CA LYS A 90 25.21 4.79 21.65
C LYS A 90 25.26 4.54 23.16
N ALA A 91 24.13 4.23 23.79
CA ALA A 91 24.08 3.93 25.23
C ALA A 91 24.85 2.64 25.59
N ILE A 92 24.73 1.58 24.77
CA ILE A 92 25.46 0.33 24.96
C ILE A 92 26.97 0.52 24.74
N SER A 93 27.38 1.25 23.69
CA SER A 93 28.80 1.55 23.45
C SER A 93 29.42 2.38 24.59
N ALA A 94 28.68 3.32 25.18
CA ALA A 94 29.14 4.07 26.35
C ALA A 94 29.33 3.17 27.59
N TYR A 95 28.53 2.11 27.73
CA TYR A 95 28.63 1.16 28.83
C TYR A 95 29.69 0.08 28.64
N LYS A 96 30.09 -0.22 27.39
CA LYS A 96 31.15 -1.19 27.07
C LYS A 96 32.55 -0.60 27.09
N SER A 97 32.66 0.72 27.19
CA SER A 97 33.92 1.46 27.16
C SER A 97 34.47 1.76 28.57
N VAL A 98 34.00 1.03 29.58
CA VAL A 98 34.55 0.99 30.95
C VAL A 98 35.36 -0.28 31.17
#